data_AF-A0A9W9ZPT2-F1
#
_entry.id   AF-A0A9W9ZPT2-F1
#
_cell.length_a   1.000
_cell.length_b   1.000
_cell.length_c   1.000
_cell.angle_alpha   90.00
_cell.angle_beta   90.00
_cell.angle_gamma   90.00
#
_symmetry.space_group_name_H-M   'P 1'
#
loop_
_entity.id
_entity.type
_entity.pdbx_description
1 polymer ?
#
loop_
_entity_poly.entity_id
_entity_poly.type
_entity_poly.pdbx_seq_one_letter_code
_entity_poly.pdbx_strand_id
1 'polypeptide(L)'
;MALIVIALSVSIAVVVIGAFIFQILPRLFPKLKTLLPSQAVISYLQIVPISFIFPALLWLFFFVYLDAHVPVNPYSSLLGWWHTFFTLYMMTNAVFNYYMTVFVCPGYPQHQDEYTRDRCFVKTYQVCVKCRRVRSAGTHHCSWCHTCVEMMCHHCPFTNNCIGRRNYLYYYTFLAYAFFGLLYACYLAYFPFVNCLSGLALKKFKETLVSMPNLEALHRYSPSGESLFKPFGDVQVGEGCDVVQEYAILFAPTVGITCFIAALFFFQTMLLAADMSIVDFYDSLSKATSFRELLRIWHVSVFKRKKFRFVHLILRKKSQWWKFFVPCPTDVEHDLPPKDL
;
A
#
# COMPACT_ATOMS: atom_id res chain seq x y z
N MET A 1 -6.03 -15.07 -19.94
CA MET A 1 -5.79 -15.02 -18.47
C MET A 1 -4.29 -14.92 -18.16
N ALA A 2 -3.43 -15.81 -18.65
CA ALA A 2 -1.97 -15.75 -18.46
C ALA A 2 -1.33 -14.37 -18.79
N LEU A 3 -1.77 -13.70 -19.87
CA LEU A 3 -1.29 -12.36 -20.24
C LEU A 3 -1.51 -11.31 -19.14
N ILE A 4 -2.63 -11.35 -18.42
CA ILE A 4 -2.95 -10.36 -17.36
C ILE A 4 -2.06 -10.61 -16.15
N VAL A 5 -1.83 -11.87 -15.77
CA VAL A 5 -0.93 -12.24 -14.68
C VAL A 5 0.52 -11.85 -14.99
N ILE A 6 0.97 -12.09 -16.22
CA ILE A 6 2.30 -11.66 -16.69
C ILE A 6 2.38 -10.13 -16.64
N ALA A 7 1.38 -9.42 -17.18
CA ALA A 7 1.37 -7.97 -17.20
C ALA A 7 1.34 -7.36 -15.79
N LEU A 8 0.58 -7.96 -14.86
CA LEU A 8 0.56 -7.58 -13.44
C LEU A 8 1.93 -7.79 -12.79
N SER A 9 2.55 -8.96 -13.00
CA SER A 9 3.87 -9.28 -12.47
C SER A 9 4.96 -8.34 -13.00
N VAL A 10 4.93 -8.05 -14.30
CA VAL A 10 5.84 -7.08 -14.94
C VAL A 10 5.59 -5.68 -14.37
N SER A 11 4.34 -5.27 -14.21
CA SER A 11 3.99 -3.95 -13.64
C SER A 11 4.53 -3.82 -12.21
N ILE A 12 4.36 -4.83 -11.37
CA ILE A 12 4.91 -4.86 -10.01
C ILE A 12 6.45 -4.80 -10.04
N ALA A 13 7.09 -5.59 -10.92
CA ALA A 13 8.54 -5.58 -11.06
C ALA A 13 9.08 -4.21 -11.48
N VAL A 14 8.45 -3.53 -12.45
CA VAL A 14 8.82 -2.19 -12.90
C VAL A 14 8.69 -1.16 -11.76
N VAL A 15 7.65 -1.26 -10.93
CA VAL A 15 7.47 -0.38 -9.77
C VAL A 15 8.58 -0.61 -8.74
N VAL A 16 8.84 -1.87 -8.35
CA VAL A 16 9.83 -2.21 -7.31
C VAL A 16 11.25 -1.87 -7.78
N ILE A 17 11.62 -2.35 -8.97
CA ILE A 17 12.95 -2.13 -9.55
C ILE A 17 13.14 -0.64 -9.84
N GLY A 18 12.13 0.04 -10.39
CA GLY A 18 12.20 1.46 -10.66
C GLY A 18 12.37 2.29 -9.38
N ALA A 19 11.67 1.96 -8.29
CA ALA A 19 11.89 2.62 -7.00
C ALA A 19 13.35 2.44 -6.51
N PHE A 20 13.93 1.25 -6.67
CA PHE A 20 15.33 1.01 -6.32
C PHE A 20 16.30 1.82 -7.20
N ILE A 21 16.17 1.72 -8.53
CA ILE A 21 17.06 2.36 -9.51
C ILE A 21 16.96 3.88 -9.43
N PHE A 22 15.75 4.43 -9.35
CA PHE A 22 15.55 5.87 -9.40
C PHE A 22 15.69 6.54 -8.05
N GLN A 23 15.61 5.84 -6.92
CA GLN A 23 15.69 6.49 -5.60
C GLN A 23 16.84 6.04 -4.71
N ILE A 24 17.11 4.74 -4.62
CA ILE A 24 18.12 4.20 -3.71
C ILE A 24 19.50 4.35 -4.35
N LEU A 25 19.63 3.94 -5.61
CA LEU A 25 20.89 3.94 -6.33
C LEU A 25 21.54 5.34 -6.43
N PRO A 26 20.82 6.44 -6.73
CA PRO A 26 21.43 7.77 -6.84
C PRO A 26 21.85 8.36 -5.48
N ARG A 27 21.31 7.85 -4.37
CA ARG A 27 21.76 8.23 -3.01
C ARG A 27 23.07 7.54 -2.65
N LEU A 28 23.24 6.28 -3.07
CA LEU A 28 24.48 5.52 -2.88
C LEU A 28 25.60 6.02 -3.82
N PHE A 29 25.24 6.38 -5.05
CA PHE A 29 26.17 6.81 -6.09
C PHE A 29 25.69 8.13 -6.73
N PRO A 30 26.07 9.29 -6.16
CA PRO A 30 25.59 10.60 -6.63
C PRO A 30 25.89 10.89 -8.11
N LYS A 31 26.96 10.31 -8.67
CA LYS A 31 27.33 10.43 -10.09
C LYS A 31 26.30 9.82 -11.04
N LEU A 32 25.53 8.81 -10.61
CA LEU A 32 24.46 8.21 -11.42
C LEU A 32 23.29 9.18 -11.64
N LYS A 33 23.14 10.20 -10.79
CA LYS A 33 22.02 11.16 -10.89
C LYS A 33 21.99 11.88 -12.24
N THR A 34 23.15 12.13 -12.86
CA THR A 34 23.24 12.80 -14.17
C THR A 34 22.88 11.90 -15.34
N LEU A 35 22.86 10.57 -15.14
CA LEU A 35 22.50 9.57 -16.15
C LEU A 35 21.03 9.19 -16.11
N LEU A 36 20.29 9.67 -15.10
CA LEU A 36 18.87 9.38 -14.97
C LEU A 36 18.05 10.12 -16.04
N PRO A 37 16.96 9.49 -16.53
CA PRO A 37 16.05 10.16 -17.44
C PRO A 37 15.34 11.33 -16.74
N SER A 38 14.64 12.15 -17.52
CA SER A 38 13.89 13.30 -16.99
C SER A 38 12.88 12.86 -15.92
N GLN A 39 12.58 13.76 -14.98
CA GLN A 39 11.64 13.46 -13.90
C GLN A 39 10.28 13.00 -14.46
N ALA A 40 9.82 13.60 -15.56
CA ALA A 40 8.59 13.19 -16.24
C ALA A 40 8.61 11.72 -16.66
N VAL A 41 9.71 11.25 -17.26
CA VAL A 41 9.87 9.84 -17.67
C VAL A 41 9.84 8.91 -16.46
N ILE A 42 10.54 9.27 -15.38
CA ILE A 42 10.50 8.52 -14.11
C ILE A 42 9.07 8.44 -13.58
N SER A 43 8.31 9.54 -13.70
CA SER A 43 6.89 9.62 -13.30
C SER A 43 6.04 8.61 -14.05
N TYR A 44 6.14 8.61 -15.39
CA TYR A 44 5.40 7.70 -16.25
C TYR A 44 5.75 6.25 -15.96
N LEU A 45 7.04 5.93 -15.78
CA LEU A 45 7.52 4.59 -15.45
C LEU A 45 7.05 4.06 -14.09
N GLN A 46 6.55 4.91 -13.19
CA GLN A 46 6.02 4.48 -11.89
C GLN A 46 4.49 4.54 -11.84
N ILE A 47 3.89 5.64 -12.29
CA ILE A 47 2.43 5.87 -12.17
C ILE A 47 1.64 5.00 -13.15
N VAL A 48 2.14 4.79 -14.38
CA VAL A 48 1.41 3.99 -15.39
C VAL A 48 1.30 2.52 -14.96
N PRO A 49 2.38 1.84 -14.54
CA PRO A 49 2.26 0.48 -14.00
C PRO A 49 1.31 0.39 -12.80
N ILE A 50 1.37 1.33 -11.84
CA ILE A 50 0.43 1.34 -10.70
C ILE A 50 -1.02 1.51 -11.16
N SER A 51 -1.25 2.37 -12.15
CA SER A 51 -2.58 2.56 -12.75
C SER A 51 -3.10 1.29 -13.41
N PHE A 52 -2.23 0.44 -13.96
CA PHE A 52 -2.59 -0.86 -14.53
C PHE A 52 -2.83 -1.93 -13.46
N ILE A 53 -2.16 -1.86 -12.31
CA ILE A 53 -2.34 -2.82 -11.21
C ILE A 53 -3.80 -2.81 -10.70
N PHE A 54 -4.43 -1.64 -10.54
CA PHE A 54 -5.81 -1.56 -10.04
C PHE A 54 -6.84 -2.36 -10.87
N PRO A 55 -6.98 -2.15 -12.20
CA PRO A 55 -7.92 -2.93 -13.01
C PRO A 55 -7.51 -4.40 -13.12
N ALA A 56 -6.20 -4.73 -13.11
CA ALA A 56 -5.75 -6.13 -13.11
C ALA A 56 -6.16 -6.87 -11.82
N LEU A 57 -6.06 -6.21 -10.66
CA LEU A 57 -6.54 -6.76 -9.38
C LEU A 57 -8.06 -6.90 -9.36
N LEU A 58 -8.80 -5.93 -9.92
CA LEU A 58 -10.25 -6.02 -10.02
C LEU A 58 -10.68 -7.16 -10.94
N TRP A 59 -9.97 -7.36 -12.05
CA TRP A 59 -10.17 -8.49 -12.95
C TRP A 59 -9.91 -9.83 -12.23
N LEU A 60 -8.79 -9.96 -11.51
CA LEU A 60 -8.50 -11.17 -10.72
C LEU A 60 -9.59 -11.46 -9.68
N PHE A 61 -10.13 -10.42 -9.04
CA PHE A 61 -11.22 -10.57 -8.10
C PHE A 61 -12.45 -11.20 -8.77
N PHE A 62 -12.95 -10.62 -9.86
CA PHE A 62 -14.19 -11.09 -10.50
C PHE A 62 -14.05 -12.44 -11.20
N PHE A 63 -12.93 -12.71 -11.84
CA PHE A 63 -12.76 -13.91 -12.68
C PHE A 63 -12.10 -15.10 -11.98
N VAL A 64 -11.52 -14.90 -10.79
CA VAL A 64 -10.81 -15.96 -10.08
C VAL A 64 -11.30 -16.05 -8.64
N TYR A 65 -11.10 -15.01 -7.84
CA TYR A 65 -11.30 -15.12 -6.39
C TYR A 65 -12.76 -15.14 -5.97
N LEU A 66 -13.64 -14.42 -6.66
CA LEU A 66 -15.07 -14.37 -6.33
C LEU A 66 -15.73 -15.74 -6.57
N ASP A 67 -15.51 -16.33 -7.75
CA ASP A 67 -16.00 -17.67 -8.09
C ASP A 67 -15.36 -18.76 -7.21
N ALA A 68 -14.07 -18.63 -6.85
CA ALA A 68 -13.40 -19.62 -6.00
C ALA A 68 -13.81 -19.55 -4.52
N HIS A 69 -14.24 -18.38 -4.03
CA HIS A 69 -14.59 -18.19 -2.62
C HIS A 69 -16.08 -18.44 -2.34
N VAL A 70 -16.96 -18.16 -3.31
CA VAL A 70 -18.41 -18.31 -3.13
C VAL A 70 -18.86 -19.67 -3.68
N PRO A 71 -19.41 -20.57 -2.85
CA PRO A 71 -19.71 -21.96 -3.24
C PRO A 71 -20.89 -22.11 -4.22
N VAL A 72 -21.70 -21.06 -4.36
CA VAL A 72 -22.83 -20.98 -5.28
C VAL A 72 -22.57 -19.84 -6.26
N ASN A 73 -23.32 -19.75 -7.36
CA ASN A 73 -23.14 -18.68 -8.35
C ASN A 73 -23.11 -17.29 -7.65
N PRO A 74 -21.97 -16.57 -7.66
CA PRO A 74 -21.80 -15.35 -6.88
C PRO A 74 -22.74 -14.23 -7.32
N TYR A 75 -23.12 -14.19 -8.59
CA TYR A 75 -24.02 -13.17 -9.14
C TYR A 75 -25.48 -13.36 -8.72
N SER A 76 -25.81 -14.52 -8.16
CA SER A 76 -27.16 -14.84 -7.66
C SER A 76 -27.27 -14.89 -6.13
N SER A 77 -26.14 -14.85 -5.42
CA SER A 77 -26.10 -15.07 -3.97
C SER A 77 -25.84 -13.78 -3.20
N LEU A 78 -26.47 -13.65 -2.02
CA LEU A 78 -26.25 -12.50 -1.14
C LEU A 78 -24.77 -12.35 -0.74
N LEU A 79 -24.08 -13.48 -0.52
CA LEU A 79 -22.66 -13.50 -0.18
C LEU A 79 -21.79 -12.96 -1.32
N GLY A 80 -22.07 -13.36 -2.56
CA GLY A 80 -21.36 -12.83 -3.73
C GLY A 80 -21.57 -11.33 -3.89
N TRP A 81 -22.82 -10.85 -3.80
CA TRP A 81 -23.11 -9.41 -3.82
C TRP A 81 -22.40 -8.63 -2.71
N TRP A 82 -22.34 -9.17 -1.49
CA TRP A 82 -21.58 -8.57 -0.38
C TRP A 82 -20.11 -8.39 -0.75
N HIS A 83 -19.45 -9.47 -1.22
CA HIS A 83 -18.05 -9.40 -1.63
C HIS A 83 -17.85 -8.42 -2.78
N THR A 84 -18.75 -8.40 -3.77
CA THR A 84 -18.69 -7.48 -4.91
C THR A 84 -18.76 -6.02 -4.46
N PHE A 85 -19.78 -5.64 -3.67
CA PHE A 85 -19.94 -4.26 -3.22
C PHE A 85 -18.79 -3.81 -2.32
N PHE A 86 -18.34 -4.68 -1.41
CA PHE A 86 -17.22 -4.37 -0.53
C PHE A 86 -15.91 -4.18 -1.30
N THR A 87 -15.59 -5.06 -2.26
CA THR A 87 -14.40 -4.93 -3.09
C THR A 87 -14.44 -3.66 -3.94
N LEU A 88 -15.58 -3.37 -4.57
CA LEU A 88 -15.76 -2.15 -5.36
C LEU A 88 -15.58 -0.90 -4.50
N TYR A 89 -16.18 -0.86 -3.31
CA TYR A 89 -16.03 0.24 -2.35
C TYR A 89 -14.55 0.46 -1.96
N MET A 90 -13.84 -0.61 -1.60
CA MET A 90 -12.42 -0.54 -1.25
C MET A 90 -11.57 -0.08 -2.43
N MET A 91 -11.82 -0.62 -3.63
CA MET A 91 -11.08 -0.30 -4.85
C MET A 91 -11.29 1.15 -5.26
N THR A 92 -12.54 1.63 -5.29
CA THR A 92 -12.85 3.02 -5.64
C THR A 92 -12.17 4.00 -4.69
N ASN A 93 -12.20 3.75 -3.37
CA ASN A 93 -11.52 4.59 -2.41
C ASN A 93 -9.99 4.55 -2.56
N ALA A 94 -9.40 3.38 -2.77
CA ALA A 94 -7.96 3.25 -3.00
C ALA A 94 -7.51 4.01 -4.24
N VAL A 95 -8.19 3.81 -5.37
CA VAL A 95 -7.90 4.45 -6.66
C VAL A 95 -8.05 5.98 -6.56
N PHE A 96 -9.18 6.44 -6.00
CA PHE A 96 -9.43 7.88 -5.84
C PHE A 96 -8.34 8.54 -5.01
N ASN A 97 -8.06 8.01 -3.81
CA ASN A 97 -7.06 8.61 -2.92
C ASN A 97 -5.64 8.53 -3.48
N TYR A 98 -5.31 7.47 -4.22
CA TYR A 98 -4.04 7.38 -4.94
C TYR A 98 -3.91 8.53 -5.96
N TYR A 99 -4.88 8.71 -6.84
CA TYR A 99 -4.83 9.78 -7.85
C TYR A 99 -4.89 11.18 -7.24
N MET A 100 -5.66 11.39 -6.18
CA MET A 100 -5.63 12.66 -5.45
C MET A 100 -4.24 12.92 -4.87
N THR A 101 -3.54 11.89 -4.39
CA THR A 101 -2.15 12.04 -3.93
C THR A 101 -1.20 12.43 -5.07
N VAL A 102 -1.38 11.83 -6.25
CA VAL A 102 -0.58 12.11 -7.45
C VAL A 102 -0.79 13.54 -7.94
N PHE A 103 -2.05 13.96 -8.10
CA PHE A 103 -2.38 15.20 -8.82
C PHE A 103 -2.56 16.43 -7.92
N VAL A 104 -2.89 16.26 -6.63
CA VAL A 104 -3.04 17.40 -5.73
C VAL A 104 -1.67 17.98 -5.41
N CYS A 105 -1.52 19.29 -5.66
CA CYS A 105 -0.34 20.05 -5.25
C CYS A 105 -0.11 19.89 -3.74
N PRO A 106 1.12 19.54 -3.29
CA PRO A 106 1.39 19.23 -1.89
C PRO A 106 1.30 20.44 -0.94
N GLY A 107 1.29 21.66 -1.49
CA GLY A 107 1.35 22.91 -0.75
C GLY A 107 2.75 23.52 -0.83
N TYR A 108 2.86 24.66 -1.53
CA TYR A 108 4.09 25.45 -1.61
C TYR A 108 3.93 26.72 -0.78
N PRO A 109 4.98 27.18 -0.10
CA PRO A 109 4.91 28.38 0.73
C PRO A 109 4.58 29.60 -0.13
N GLN A 110 3.63 30.41 0.37
CA GLN A 110 3.24 31.69 -0.22
C GLN A 110 4.43 32.68 -0.24
N HIS A 111 4.30 33.73 -1.06
CA HIS A 111 5.34 34.73 -1.25
C HIS A 111 5.69 35.46 0.06
N GLN A 112 6.96 35.88 0.15
CA GLN A 112 7.61 36.44 1.34
C GLN A 112 6.91 37.70 1.89
N ASP A 113 6.10 38.35 1.07
CA ASP A 113 5.44 39.64 1.33
C ASP A 113 4.24 39.51 2.28
N GLU A 114 3.71 38.29 2.45
CA GLU A 114 2.58 38.00 3.35
C GLU A 114 3.06 37.72 4.78
N TYR A 115 4.25 37.13 4.93
CA TYR A 115 4.84 36.76 6.23
C TYR A 115 5.45 37.95 6.98
N THR A 116 5.77 39.05 6.29
CA THR A 116 6.34 40.27 6.89
C THR A 116 5.29 41.19 7.53
N ARG A 117 3.99 40.99 7.26
CA ARG A 117 2.90 41.75 7.91
C ARG A 117 2.60 41.26 9.32
N ASP A 118 2.60 39.95 9.57
CA ASP A 118 2.33 39.37 10.89
C ASP A 118 3.63 39.08 11.65
N ARG A 119 4.33 40.15 12.07
CA ARG A 119 5.61 40.05 12.83
C ARG A 119 5.49 39.43 14.24
N CYS A 120 4.31 38.95 14.64
CA CYS A 120 4.04 38.62 16.05
C CYS A 120 4.28 37.13 16.44
N PHE A 121 4.35 36.20 15.49
CA PHE A 121 4.10 34.78 15.84
C PHE A 121 5.22 33.76 15.59
N VAL A 122 6.42 34.14 15.14
CA VAL A 122 7.47 33.14 14.80
C VAL A 122 8.81 33.49 15.45
N LYS A 123 9.18 32.72 16.49
CA LYS A 123 10.38 32.94 17.32
C LYS A 123 11.70 32.69 16.58
N THR A 124 11.70 31.94 15.48
CA THR A 124 12.87 31.67 14.63
C THR A 124 12.48 31.50 13.15
N TYR A 125 12.90 32.44 12.31
CA TYR A 125 12.74 32.33 10.85
C TYR A 125 13.83 31.43 10.28
N GLN A 126 13.46 30.28 9.71
CA GLN A 126 14.40 29.49 8.90
C GLN A 126 14.27 29.90 7.44
N VAL A 127 15.36 30.35 6.80
CA VAL A 127 15.35 30.72 5.39
C VAL A 127 15.86 29.57 4.54
N CYS A 128 15.16 29.27 3.46
CA CYS A 128 15.69 28.37 2.44
C CYS A 128 16.67 29.12 1.55
N VAL A 129 17.96 28.80 1.61
CA VAL A 129 18.99 29.42 0.75
C VAL A 129 18.70 29.18 -0.75
N LYS A 130 18.27 27.96 -1.12
CA LYS A 130 18.00 27.58 -2.52
C LYS A 130 16.80 28.33 -3.13
N CYS A 131 15.68 28.38 -2.42
CA CYS A 131 14.48 29.06 -2.88
C CYS A 131 14.46 30.56 -2.56
N ARG A 132 15.37 31.04 -1.70
CA ARG A 132 15.41 32.40 -1.15
C ARG A 132 14.06 32.84 -0.55
N ARG A 133 13.46 31.97 0.27
CA ARG A 133 12.17 32.22 0.93
C ARG A 133 12.22 31.82 2.41
N VAL A 134 11.44 32.52 3.23
CA VAL A 134 11.19 32.16 4.63
C VAL A 134 10.38 30.85 4.68
N ARG A 135 10.74 29.96 5.61
CA ARG A 135 10.03 28.71 5.89
C ARG A 135 9.13 28.91 7.10
N SER A 136 7.85 28.58 6.93
CA SER A 136 6.96 28.28 8.05
C SER A 136 7.39 26.99 8.75
N ALA A 137 6.90 26.76 9.98
CA ALA A 137 7.20 25.55 10.74
C ALA A 137 6.85 24.27 9.95
N GLY A 138 7.76 23.30 9.91
CA GLY A 138 7.59 22.03 9.18
C GLY A 138 7.75 22.14 7.66
N THR A 139 8.13 23.29 7.11
CA THR A 139 8.44 23.45 5.68
C THR A 139 9.87 23.01 5.39
N HIS A 140 10.03 22.12 4.41
CA HIS A 140 11.34 21.62 3.98
C HIS A 140 11.54 21.77 2.47
N HIS A 141 12.80 21.95 2.05
CA HIS A 141 13.15 22.01 0.63
C HIS A 141 13.32 20.60 0.07
N CYS A 142 12.52 20.24 -0.92
CA CYS A 142 12.67 18.98 -1.63
C CYS A 142 13.70 19.12 -2.76
N SER A 143 14.79 18.35 -2.70
CA SER A 143 15.82 18.33 -3.73
C SER A 143 15.39 17.66 -5.04
N TRP A 144 14.26 16.94 -5.02
CA TRP A 144 13.66 16.32 -6.22
C TRP A 144 12.74 17.31 -6.93
N CYS A 145 11.82 17.94 -6.20
CA CYS A 145 10.90 18.94 -6.76
C CYS A 145 11.52 20.34 -6.89
N HIS A 146 12.74 20.56 -6.42
CA HIS A 146 13.45 21.85 -6.44
C HIS A 146 12.70 23.03 -5.81
N THR A 147 11.83 22.74 -4.83
CA THR A 147 10.98 23.75 -4.19
C THR A 147 10.74 23.41 -2.72
N CYS A 148 10.35 24.40 -1.92
CA CYS A 148 9.93 24.20 -0.53
C CYS A 148 8.50 23.68 -0.49
N VAL A 149 8.23 22.70 0.36
CA VAL A 149 6.89 22.10 0.53
C VAL A 149 6.45 22.30 1.98
N GLU A 150 5.23 22.81 2.16
CA GLU A 150 4.64 23.06 3.46
C GLU A 150 4.31 21.76 4.17
N MET A 151 4.68 21.68 5.46
CA MET A 151 4.52 20.46 6.26
C MET A 151 4.98 19.21 5.48
N MET A 152 6.13 19.31 4.82
CA MET A 152 6.67 18.22 4.00
C MET A 152 6.84 16.96 4.85
N CYS A 153 6.30 15.84 4.36
CA CYS A 153 6.54 14.52 4.91
C CYS A 153 7.72 13.85 4.20
N HIS A 154 7.58 13.60 2.91
CA HIS A 154 8.63 13.01 2.08
C HIS A 154 8.33 13.27 0.60
N HIS A 155 9.29 12.98 -0.27
CA HIS A 155 9.03 12.86 -1.69
C HIS A 155 8.76 11.39 -2.02
N CYS A 156 7.58 11.08 -2.56
CA CYS A 156 7.16 9.72 -2.84
C CYS A 156 7.44 9.37 -4.31
N PRO A 157 8.24 8.33 -4.61
CA PRO A 157 8.46 7.86 -5.99
C PRO A 157 7.16 7.40 -6.64
N PHE A 158 6.36 6.66 -5.88
CA PHE A 158 5.18 5.96 -6.39
C PHE A 158 4.09 6.93 -6.84
N THR A 159 4.11 8.16 -6.35
CA THR A 159 3.16 9.20 -6.76
C THR A 159 3.81 10.30 -7.60
N ASN A 160 5.14 10.23 -7.79
CA ASN A 160 5.99 11.31 -8.31
C ASN A 160 5.60 12.70 -7.75
N ASN A 161 5.28 12.75 -6.46
CA ASN A 161 4.84 13.98 -5.83
C ASN A 161 5.43 14.05 -4.43
N CYS A 162 5.65 15.26 -3.93
CA CYS A 162 5.86 15.42 -2.51
C CYS A 162 4.56 15.11 -1.78
N ILE A 163 4.69 14.51 -0.60
CA ILE A 163 3.60 14.38 0.35
C ILE A 163 3.77 15.51 1.35
N GLY A 164 2.84 16.45 1.36
CA GLY A 164 2.86 17.68 2.18
C GLY A 164 1.48 18.01 2.73
N ARG A 165 1.31 19.22 3.27
CA ARG A 165 0.08 19.68 3.93
C ARG A 165 -1.20 19.34 3.16
N ARG A 166 -1.22 19.57 1.85
CA ARG A 166 -2.47 19.53 1.05
C ARG A 166 -2.86 18.15 0.54
N ASN A 167 -1.93 17.21 0.47
CA ASN A 167 -2.18 15.87 -0.07
C ASN A 167 -1.87 14.72 0.91
N TYR A 168 -1.39 15.04 2.13
CA TYR A 168 -1.08 14.04 3.14
C TYR A 168 -2.30 13.16 3.50
N LEU A 169 -3.50 13.75 3.62
CA LEU A 169 -4.69 12.99 3.98
C LEU A 169 -5.05 11.96 2.90
N TYR A 170 -4.99 12.33 1.62
CA TYR A 170 -5.20 11.38 0.53
C TYR A 170 -4.16 10.26 0.56
N TYR A 171 -2.88 10.59 0.79
CA TYR A 171 -1.82 9.59 0.88
C TYR A 171 -2.05 8.60 2.02
N TYR A 172 -2.38 9.10 3.21
CA TYR A 172 -2.65 8.26 4.37
C TYR A 172 -3.90 7.39 4.17
N THR A 173 -4.97 7.97 3.62
CA THR A 173 -6.22 7.27 3.33
C THR A 173 -6.01 6.19 2.27
N PHE A 174 -5.24 6.48 1.21
CA PHE A 174 -4.80 5.50 0.22
C PHE A 174 -4.07 4.33 0.88
N LEU A 175 -3.09 4.58 1.75
CA LEU A 175 -2.37 3.51 2.45
C LEU A 175 -3.30 2.65 3.32
N ALA A 176 -4.27 3.25 4.00
CA ALA A 176 -5.26 2.53 4.78
C ALA A 176 -6.12 1.60 3.90
N TYR A 177 -6.71 2.13 2.83
CA TYR A 177 -7.52 1.33 1.90
C TYR A 177 -6.70 0.26 1.18
N ALA A 178 -5.44 0.55 0.81
CA ALA A 178 -4.54 -0.44 0.24
C ALA A 178 -4.25 -1.56 1.24
N PHE A 179 -3.95 -1.24 2.50
CA PHE A 179 -3.69 -2.22 3.56
C PHE A 179 -4.91 -3.12 3.83
N PHE A 180 -6.08 -2.53 4.10
CA PHE A 180 -7.29 -3.32 4.39
C PHE A 180 -7.81 -4.07 3.16
N GLY A 181 -7.68 -3.49 1.96
CA GLY A 181 -8.01 -4.16 0.71
C GLY A 181 -7.10 -5.36 0.43
N LEU A 182 -5.80 -5.25 0.69
CA LEU A 182 -4.85 -6.35 0.54
C LEU A 182 -5.04 -7.45 1.61
N LEU A 183 -5.35 -7.07 2.86
CA LEU A 183 -5.74 -8.05 3.89
C LEU A 183 -6.98 -8.85 3.45
N TYR A 184 -7.96 -8.14 2.89
CA TYR A 184 -9.16 -8.78 2.37
C TYR A 184 -8.89 -9.66 1.15
N ALA A 185 -7.99 -9.24 0.25
CA ALA A 185 -7.52 -10.09 -0.85
C ALA A 185 -6.81 -11.35 -0.35
N CYS A 186 -5.96 -11.24 0.68
CA CYS A 186 -5.36 -12.39 1.34
C CYS A 186 -6.41 -13.34 1.93
N TYR A 187 -7.46 -12.80 2.57
CA TYR A 187 -8.58 -13.59 3.08
C TYR A 187 -9.31 -14.36 1.97
N LEU A 188 -9.66 -13.68 0.87
CA LEU A 188 -10.33 -14.31 -0.27
C LEU A 188 -9.47 -15.38 -0.94
N ALA A 189 -8.15 -15.15 -1.01
CA ALA A 189 -7.19 -16.07 -1.62
C ALA A 189 -6.82 -17.26 -0.72
N TYR A 190 -6.94 -17.12 0.61
CA TYR A 190 -6.53 -18.14 1.57
C TYR A 190 -7.31 -19.46 1.43
N PHE A 191 -8.64 -19.39 1.34
CA PHE A 191 -9.48 -20.59 1.29
C PHE A 191 -9.24 -21.42 0.00
N PRO A 192 -9.26 -20.82 -1.21
CA PRO A 192 -8.86 -21.51 -2.44
C PRO A 192 -7.43 -22.07 -2.38
N PHE A 193 -6.50 -21.33 -1.79
CA PHE A 193 -5.10 -21.77 -1.64
C PHE A 193 -4.98 -23.02 -0.78
N VAL A 194 -5.60 -23.04 0.41
CA VAL A 194 -5.55 -24.20 1.32
C VAL A 194 -6.23 -25.41 0.69
N ASN A 195 -7.41 -25.23 0.09
CA ASN A 195 -8.14 -26.32 -0.57
C ASN A 195 -7.31 -26.95 -1.70
N CYS A 196 -6.63 -26.13 -2.51
CA CYS A 196 -5.79 -26.64 -3.58
C CYS A 196 -4.51 -27.31 -3.05
N LEU A 197 -3.86 -26.76 -2.01
CA LEU A 197 -2.69 -27.37 -1.39
C LEU A 197 -3.02 -28.74 -0.78
N SER A 198 -4.16 -28.86 -0.09
CA SER A 198 -4.65 -30.12 0.44
C SER A 198 -4.97 -31.12 -0.68
N GLY A 199 -5.61 -30.68 -1.76
CA GLY A 199 -5.87 -31.50 -2.95
C GLY A 199 -4.60 -32.02 -3.61
N LEU A 200 -3.58 -31.17 -3.76
CA LEU A 200 -2.29 -31.54 -4.34
C LEU A 200 -1.54 -32.55 -3.45
N ALA A 201 -1.57 -32.36 -2.12
CA ALA A 201 -0.96 -33.29 -1.17
C ALA A 201 -1.61 -34.67 -1.25
N LEU A 202 -2.95 -34.73 -1.33
CA LEU A 202 -3.70 -35.97 -1.49
C LEU A 202 -3.42 -36.65 -2.84
N LYS A 203 -3.36 -35.88 -3.94
CA LYS A 203 -3.02 -36.40 -5.27
C LYS A 203 -1.63 -37.03 -5.28
N LYS A 204 -0.63 -36.34 -4.74
CA LYS A 204 0.75 -36.85 -4.67
C LYS A 204 0.87 -38.05 -3.74
N PHE A 205 0.13 -38.06 -2.64
CA PHE A 205 0.05 -39.20 -1.74
C PHE A 205 -0.55 -40.43 -2.44
N LYS A 206 -1.64 -40.25 -3.20
CA LYS A 206 -2.26 -41.30 -4.03
C LYS A 206 -1.31 -41.85 -5.08
N GLU A 207 -0.63 -40.97 -5.83
CA GLU A 207 0.39 -41.37 -6.82
C GLU A 207 1.53 -42.16 -6.16
N THR A 208 2.00 -41.69 -4.99
CA THR A 208 3.07 -42.36 -4.25
C THR A 208 2.63 -43.75 -3.77
N LEU A 209 1.43 -43.87 -3.20
CA LEU A 209 0.86 -45.16 -2.78
C LEU A 209 0.76 -46.15 -3.94
N VAL A 210 0.19 -45.72 -5.08
CA VAL A 210 0.04 -46.57 -6.28
C VAL A 210 1.40 -47.01 -6.83
N SER A 211 2.44 -46.17 -6.69
CA SER A 211 3.80 -46.50 -7.16
C SER A 211 4.58 -47.47 -6.26
N MET A 212 4.06 -47.86 -5.09
CA MET A 212 4.77 -48.78 -4.18
C MET A 212 4.70 -50.24 -4.66
N PRO A 213 5.85 -50.93 -4.84
CA PRO A 213 5.92 -52.27 -5.45
C PRO A 213 5.20 -53.37 -4.63
N ASN A 214 5.06 -53.18 -3.31
CA ASN A 214 4.37 -54.15 -2.44
C ASN A 214 2.84 -53.98 -2.39
N LEU A 215 2.31 -52.86 -2.90
CA LEU A 215 0.86 -52.63 -2.97
C LEU A 215 0.20 -53.39 -4.13
N GLU A 216 0.94 -53.59 -5.24
CA GLU A 216 0.52 -54.45 -6.35
C GLU A 216 0.32 -55.91 -5.91
N ALA A 217 1.11 -56.37 -4.92
CA ALA A 217 0.97 -57.69 -4.32
C ALA A 217 -0.27 -57.83 -3.42
N LEU A 218 -0.66 -56.76 -2.72
CA LEU A 218 -1.91 -56.72 -1.93
C LEU A 218 -3.17 -56.73 -2.79
N HIS A 219 -3.10 -56.21 -4.02
CA HIS A 219 -4.20 -56.26 -4.99
C HIS A 219 -4.53 -57.70 -5.42
N ARG A 220 -3.55 -58.61 -5.39
CA ARG A 220 -3.73 -60.05 -5.67
C ARG A 220 -4.37 -60.83 -4.52
N TYR A 221 -4.38 -60.28 -3.29
CA TYR A 221 -4.90 -60.95 -2.10
C TYR A 221 -6.28 -60.44 -1.64
N SER A 222 -6.91 -59.51 -2.37
CA SER A 222 -8.26 -59.00 -2.05
C SER A 222 -9.32 -60.06 -2.42
N PRO A 223 -9.97 -60.74 -1.44
CA PRO A 223 -10.84 -61.89 -1.71
C PRO A 223 -12.25 -61.49 -2.16
N SER A 224 -12.59 -60.22 -2.03
CA SER A 224 -13.83 -59.60 -2.48
C SER A 224 -13.45 -58.51 -3.48
N GLY A 225 -14.08 -58.49 -4.66
CA GLY A 225 -13.76 -57.59 -5.77
C GLY A 225 -13.97 -56.09 -5.53
N GLU A 226 -13.91 -55.61 -4.29
CA GLU A 226 -13.76 -54.20 -3.96
C GLU A 226 -12.27 -53.88 -3.81
N SER A 227 -11.76 -52.97 -4.65
CA SER A 227 -10.39 -52.51 -4.49
C SER A 227 -10.24 -51.87 -3.12
N LEU A 228 -9.18 -52.23 -2.38
CA LEU A 228 -8.81 -51.63 -1.10
C LEU A 228 -8.70 -50.09 -1.18
N PHE A 229 -8.55 -49.56 -2.41
CA PHE A 229 -8.44 -48.15 -2.75
C PHE A 229 -9.75 -47.51 -3.22
N LYS A 230 -10.88 -48.23 -3.27
CA LYS A 230 -12.20 -47.67 -3.60
C LYS A 230 -12.54 -46.42 -2.77
N PRO A 231 -12.25 -46.36 -1.44
CA PRO A 231 -12.41 -45.13 -0.66
C PRO A 231 -11.52 -43.97 -1.12
N PHE A 232 -10.35 -44.24 -1.71
CA PHE A 232 -9.43 -43.26 -2.28
C PHE A 232 -9.72 -42.96 -3.77
N GLY A 233 -10.53 -43.79 -4.43
CA GLY A 233 -11.08 -43.56 -5.76
C GLY A 233 -12.18 -42.50 -5.73
N ASP A 234 -12.99 -42.51 -4.68
CA ASP A 234 -14.12 -41.60 -4.47
C ASP A 234 -13.74 -40.25 -3.84
N VAL A 235 -12.49 -40.06 -3.42
CA VAL A 235 -11.98 -38.73 -3.05
C VAL A 235 -11.85 -37.92 -4.34
N GLN A 236 -12.91 -37.18 -4.65
CA GLN A 236 -12.86 -36.14 -5.66
C GLN A 236 -11.84 -35.09 -5.20
N VAL A 237 -10.66 -35.11 -5.82
CA VAL A 237 -9.77 -33.95 -5.84
C VAL A 237 -10.59 -32.86 -6.52
N GLY A 238 -11.06 -31.88 -5.74
CA GLY A 238 -12.00 -30.89 -6.25
C GLY A 238 -11.49 -30.28 -7.56
N GLU A 239 -12.30 -30.38 -8.62
CA GLU A 239 -12.00 -29.87 -9.97
C GLU A 239 -11.60 -28.39 -10.00
N GLY A 240 -11.84 -27.64 -8.90
CA GLY A 240 -11.39 -26.27 -8.71
C GLY A 240 -9.88 -26.09 -8.50
N CYS A 241 -9.11 -27.13 -8.14
CA CYS A 241 -7.67 -26.96 -7.91
C CYS A 241 -6.90 -26.77 -9.23
N ASP A 242 -7.30 -27.34 -10.37
CA ASP A 242 -6.56 -27.15 -11.63
C ASP A 242 -6.57 -25.69 -12.09
N VAL A 243 -7.71 -24.98 -11.91
CA VAL A 243 -7.82 -23.54 -12.19
C VAL A 243 -7.09 -22.71 -11.14
N VAL A 244 -7.24 -23.05 -9.85
CA VAL A 244 -6.63 -22.29 -8.75
C VAL A 244 -5.12 -22.56 -8.64
N GLN A 245 -4.60 -23.68 -9.13
CA GLN A 245 -3.18 -24.06 -9.08
C GLN A 245 -2.31 -23.01 -9.79
N GLU A 246 -2.77 -22.43 -10.89
CA GLU A 246 -2.07 -21.33 -11.57
C GLU A 246 -2.01 -20.05 -10.74
N TYR A 247 -3.04 -19.78 -9.92
CA TYR A 247 -3.17 -18.55 -9.12
C TYR A 247 -2.77 -18.72 -7.65
N ALA A 248 -2.58 -19.94 -7.18
CA ALA A 248 -2.01 -20.22 -5.85
C ALA A 248 -0.61 -19.62 -5.71
N ILE A 249 0.12 -19.53 -6.83
CA ILE A 249 1.42 -18.84 -6.92
C ILE A 249 1.28 -17.35 -6.59
N LEU A 250 0.12 -16.73 -6.82
CA LEU A 250 -0.13 -15.31 -6.50
C LEU A 250 -0.40 -15.06 -5.02
N PHE A 251 -0.67 -16.10 -4.22
CA PHE A 251 -0.87 -15.93 -2.77
C PHE A 251 0.40 -15.40 -2.09
N ALA A 252 1.57 -15.99 -2.37
CA ALA A 252 2.83 -15.56 -1.75
C ALA A 252 3.22 -14.10 -2.08
N PRO A 253 3.18 -13.65 -3.35
CA PRO A 253 3.33 -12.23 -3.70
C PRO A 253 2.30 -11.33 -3.02
N THR A 254 1.03 -11.76 -2.93
CA THR A 254 -0.02 -10.97 -2.27
C THR A 254 0.29 -10.78 -0.78
N VAL A 255 0.70 -11.84 -0.08
CA VAL A 255 1.15 -11.76 1.32
C VAL A 255 2.37 -10.86 1.46
N GLY A 256 3.36 -10.99 0.57
CA GLY A 256 4.56 -10.15 0.58
C GLY A 256 4.24 -8.65 0.42
N ILE A 257 3.39 -8.30 -0.55
CA ILE A 257 2.94 -6.92 -0.77
C ILE A 257 2.10 -6.43 0.42
N THR A 258 1.25 -7.28 0.99
CA THR A 258 0.47 -6.96 2.19
C THR A 258 1.38 -6.59 3.36
N CYS A 259 2.42 -7.38 3.63
CA CYS A 259 3.40 -7.10 4.67
C CYS A 259 4.14 -5.78 4.44
N PHE A 260 4.53 -5.49 3.18
CA PHE A 260 5.19 -4.23 2.84
C PHE A 260 4.26 -3.02 3.05
N ILE A 261 3.02 -3.08 2.55
CA ILE A 261 2.04 -1.99 2.71
C ILE A 261 1.65 -1.84 4.19
N ALA A 262 1.53 -2.94 4.94
CA ALA A 262 1.31 -2.91 6.38
C ALA A 262 2.43 -2.16 7.10
N ALA A 263 3.69 -2.46 6.80
CA ALA A 263 4.84 -1.77 7.39
C ALA A 263 4.79 -0.25 7.12
N LEU A 264 4.46 0.16 5.88
CA LEU A 264 4.29 1.57 5.54
C LEU A 264 3.12 2.21 6.30
N PHE A 265 1.96 1.55 6.33
CA PHE A 265 0.76 2.06 7.00
C PHE A 265 0.97 2.23 8.51
N PHE A 266 1.54 1.23 9.19
CA PHE A 266 1.83 1.31 10.62
C PHE A 266 2.91 2.34 10.92
N PHE A 267 3.95 2.43 10.10
CA PHE A 267 4.97 3.47 10.26
C PHE A 267 4.38 4.87 10.13
N GLN A 268 3.55 5.12 9.11
CA GLN A 268 2.88 6.41 8.97
C GLN A 268 1.91 6.69 10.11
N THR A 269 1.15 5.68 10.56
CA THR A 269 0.25 5.82 11.72
C THR A 269 1.02 6.17 12.99
N MET A 270 2.20 5.57 13.20
CA MET A 270 3.09 5.88 14.31
C MET A 270 3.62 7.33 14.25
N LEU A 271 4.06 7.79 13.08
CA LEU A 271 4.53 9.17 12.87
C LEU A 271 3.41 10.18 13.11
N LEU A 272 2.25 9.86 12.58
CA LEU A 272 1.04 10.65 12.68
C LEU A 272 0.56 10.74 14.14
N ALA A 273 0.58 9.63 14.88
CA ALA A 273 0.33 9.60 16.32
C ALA A 273 1.37 10.39 17.11
N ALA A 274 2.62 10.47 16.65
CA ALA A 274 3.68 11.28 17.26
C ALA A 274 3.65 12.77 16.85
N ASP A 275 2.77 13.16 15.93
CA ASP A 275 2.72 14.50 15.33
C ASP A 275 4.01 14.89 14.58
N MET A 276 4.68 13.91 13.97
CA MET A 276 5.98 14.06 13.32
C MET A 276 5.90 13.76 11.83
N SER A 277 6.67 14.46 11.01
CA SER A 277 6.94 14.01 9.64
C SER A 277 8.07 12.97 9.59
N ILE A 278 8.21 12.30 8.44
CA ILE A 278 9.40 11.48 8.17
C ILE A 278 10.68 12.31 8.28
N VAL A 279 10.68 13.57 7.82
CA VAL A 279 11.85 14.46 7.95
C VAL A 279 12.19 14.70 9.42
N ASP A 280 11.20 15.03 10.24
CA ASP A 280 11.38 15.24 11.69
C ASP A 280 11.86 13.97 12.40
N PHE A 281 11.35 12.81 11.97
CA PHE A 281 11.77 11.51 12.49
C PHE A 281 13.24 11.23 12.19
N TYR A 282 13.69 11.44 10.94
CA TYR A 282 15.09 11.24 10.59
C TYR A 282 16.01 12.26 11.25
N ASP A 283 15.58 13.51 11.43
CA ASP A 283 16.35 14.51 12.19
C ASP A 283 16.46 14.15 13.68
N SER A 284 15.39 13.57 14.26
CA SER A 284 15.43 13.04 15.62
C SER A 284 16.34 11.80 15.72
N LEU A 285 16.29 10.93 14.72
CA LEU A 285 17.11 9.72 14.65
C LEU A 285 18.59 10.05 14.50
N SER A 286 18.94 11.07 13.70
CA SER A 286 20.34 11.47 13.48
C SER A 286 20.97 12.15 14.71
N LYS A 287 20.15 12.75 15.57
CA LYS A 287 20.59 13.41 16.82
C LYS A 287 20.59 12.47 18.02
N ALA A 288 19.82 11.39 17.99
CA ALA A 288 19.74 10.45 19.09
C ALA A 288 21.05 9.67 19.24
N THR A 289 21.61 9.68 20.45
CA THR A 289 22.86 8.97 20.77
C THR A 289 22.62 7.49 21.10
N SER A 290 21.37 7.13 21.45
CA SER A 290 20.98 5.76 21.79
C SER A 290 19.51 5.48 21.44
N PHE A 291 19.18 4.20 21.25
CA PHE A 291 17.80 3.76 21.01
C PHE A 291 16.84 4.12 22.16
N ARG A 292 17.32 4.10 23.41
CA ARG A 292 16.54 4.51 24.58
C ARG A 292 16.19 5.99 24.55
N GLU A 293 17.11 6.83 24.08
CA GLU A 293 16.86 8.26 23.91
C GLU A 293 15.82 8.51 22.81
N LEU A 294 15.92 7.80 21.68
CA LEU A 294 14.93 7.87 20.60
C LEU A 294 13.52 7.47 21.10
N LEU A 295 13.41 6.37 21.84
CA LEU A 295 12.16 5.94 22.45
C LEU A 295 11.60 6.98 23.43
N ARG A 296 12.47 7.65 24.20
CA ARG A 296 12.06 8.73 25.11
C ARG A 296 11.52 9.93 24.33
N ILE A 297 12.20 10.37 23.29
CA ILE A 297 11.75 11.46 22.40
C ILE A 297 10.38 11.10 21.83
N TRP A 298 10.23 9.88 21.32
CA TRP A 298 8.98 9.40 20.75
C TRP A 298 7.86 9.36 21.78
N HIS A 299 8.09 8.78 22.96
CA HIS A 299 7.10 8.73 24.04
C HIS A 299 6.63 10.13 24.46
N VAL A 300 7.56 11.09 24.58
CA VAL A 300 7.22 12.49 24.89
C VAL A 300 6.41 13.12 23.75
N SER A 301 6.80 12.91 22.50
CA SER A 301 6.05 13.41 21.34
C SER A 301 4.65 12.81 21.25
N VAL A 302 4.48 11.52 21.55
CA VAL A 302 3.19 10.82 21.53
C VAL A 302 2.27 11.28 22.66
N PHE A 303 2.74 11.29 23.90
CA PHE A 303 1.86 11.45 25.07
C PHE A 303 1.89 12.84 25.70
N LYS A 304 2.94 13.64 25.50
CA LYS A 304 3.14 14.90 26.23
C LYS A 304 3.07 16.16 25.36
N ARG A 305 3.22 16.07 24.04
CA ARG A 305 3.10 17.23 23.14
C ARG A 305 1.65 17.44 22.70
N LYS A 306 1.24 18.71 22.65
CA LYS A 306 0.00 19.11 21.96
C LYS A 306 0.11 18.69 20.50
N LYS A 307 -0.91 17.97 20.01
CA LYS A 307 -1.00 17.49 18.63
C LYS A 307 -1.48 18.62 17.75
N PHE A 308 -0.59 19.25 17.00
CA PHE A 308 -0.95 20.36 16.13
C PHE A 308 -1.20 19.89 14.70
N ARG A 309 -0.31 19.09 14.13
CA ARG A 309 -0.38 18.61 12.75
C ARG A 309 -1.48 17.56 12.55
N PHE A 310 -1.55 16.58 13.44
CA PHE A 310 -2.56 15.52 13.49
C PHE A 310 -3.95 16.09 13.70
N VAL A 311 -4.13 16.94 14.72
CA VAL A 311 -5.44 17.53 15.02
C VAL A 311 -5.85 18.46 13.90
N HIS A 312 -4.94 19.29 13.36
CA HIS A 312 -5.29 20.23 12.30
C HIS A 312 -5.65 19.53 10.97
N LEU A 313 -4.92 18.47 10.59
CA LEU A 313 -5.17 17.76 9.32
C LEU A 313 -6.31 16.75 9.40
N ILE A 314 -6.51 16.09 10.55
CA ILE A 314 -7.45 14.96 10.68
C ILE A 314 -8.66 15.30 11.56
N LEU A 315 -8.49 16.01 12.67
CA LEU A 315 -9.55 16.20 13.67
C LEU A 315 -10.28 17.55 13.61
N ARG A 316 -9.69 18.59 13.00
CA ARG A 316 -10.28 19.95 12.98
C ARG A 316 -11.54 20.01 12.12
N LYS A 317 -11.75 19.02 11.25
CA LYS A 317 -12.99 18.82 10.50
C LYS A 317 -13.84 17.68 11.08
N LYS A 318 -14.12 17.69 12.40
CA LYS A 318 -15.04 16.71 13.03
C LYS A 318 -16.36 16.53 12.28
N SER A 319 -16.90 17.58 11.65
CA SER A 319 -18.13 17.52 10.84
C SER A 319 -17.94 16.90 9.44
N GLN A 320 -16.71 16.75 8.95
CA GLN A 320 -16.38 16.17 7.64
C GLN A 320 -15.60 14.85 7.75
N TRP A 321 -15.59 14.19 8.92
CA TRP A 321 -14.94 12.89 9.12
C TRP A 321 -15.41 11.82 8.14
N TRP A 322 -16.67 11.90 7.68
CA TRP A 322 -17.25 11.02 6.66
C TRP A 322 -16.49 11.09 5.32
N LYS A 323 -15.77 12.18 5.02
CA LYS A 323 -14.94 12.29 3.81
C LYS A 323 -13.77 11.30 3.79
N PHE A 324 -13.42 10.67 4.91
CA PHE A 324 -12.47 9.56 4.94
C PHE A 324 -13.04 8.27 4.32
N PHE A 325 -14.37 8.13 4.32
CA PHE A 325 -15.07 6.93 3.87
C PHE A 325 -15.65 7.04 2.46
N VAL A 326 -15.45 8.19 1.78
CA VAL A 326 -16.07 8.48 0.50
C VAL A 326 -15.02 9.11 -0.43
N PRO A 327 -14.97 8.75 -1.72
CA PRO A 327 -14.09 9.38 -2.69
C PRO A 327 -14.53 10.83 -2.98
N CYS A 328 -14.17 11.75 -2.10
CA CYS A 328 -14.55 13.16 -2.18
C CYS A 328 -13.32 14.06 -1.97
N PRO A 329 -13.13 15.09 -2.82
CA PRO A 329 -12.09 16.07 -2.58
C PRO A 329 -12.26 16.78 -1.23
N THR A 330 -11.17 16.90 -0.49
CA THR A 330 -11.08 17.72 0.70
C THR A 330 -10.69 19.14 0.33
N ASP A 331 -11.50 20.11 0.75
CA ASP A 331 -11.21 21.54 0.62
C ASP A 331 -10.04 21.89 1.57
N VAL A 332 -8.81 21.86 1.07
CA VAL A 332 -7.62 22.31 1.85
C VAL A 332 -7.27 23.77 1.50
N GLU A 333 -8.15 24.48 0.80
CA GLU A 333 -7.75 25.59 -0.05
C GLU A 333 -7.83 27.00 0.57
N HIS A 334 -8.30 27.19 1.81
CA HIS A 334 -8.49 28.57 2.34
C HIS A 334 -8.06 28.86 3.78
N ASP A 335 -7.40 27.95 4.49
CA ASP A 335 -6.99 28.24 5.86
C ASP A 335 -5.66 29.02 5.85
N LEU A 336 -5.78 30.36 5.87
CA LEU A 336 -4.79 31.30 6.42
C LEU A 336 -4.13 30.69 7.68
N PRO A 337 -2.86 31.02 7.98
CA PRO A 337 -2.20 30.54 9.19
C PRO A 337 -3.13 30.76 10.40
N PRO A 338 -3.19 29.81 11.36
CA PRO A 338 -4.03 29.96 12.55
C PRO A 338 -3.73 31.30 13.19
N LYS A 339 -4.72 32.19 13.25
CA LYS A 339 -4.61 33.51 13.90
C LYS A 339 -4.37 33.40 15.42
N ASP A 340 -4.54 32.20 15.97
CA ASP A 340 -4.46 31.93 17.40
C ASP A 340 -3.45 30.81 17.65
N LEU A 341 -2.19 31.17 17.87
CA LEU A 341 -1.16 30.26 18.39
C LEU A 341 -0.12 30.98 19.24
#